data_AF-A0A963XP67-F1
#
_entry.id   AF-A0A963XP67-F1
#
_cell.length_a   1.000
_cell.length_b   1.000
_cell.length_c   1.000
_cell.angle_alpha   90.00
_cell.angle_beta   90.00
_cell.angle_gamma   90.00
#
_symmetry.space_group_name_H-M   'P 1'
#
loop_
_entity.id
_entity.type
_entity.pdbx_description
1 polymer ?
#
loop_
_entity_poly.entity_id
_entity_poly.type
_entity_poly.pdbx_seq_one_letter_code
_entity_poly.pdbx_strand_id
1 'polypeptide(L)'
;MPRSSRARPSGRSWPIRFRAFRRPRITPTWISDPAGPGALPPDPRDIWKKKKVRTVEPLALKARLVETALAEGFSAVRLCAPDAIPEAAGRLAAFVAAGRHGQMAWMEERMGWRGDPTALWPEARTVIMLAESYAPAQDPLAVLGQPDRGAVSVYAQGRDYHDLVKKRLKRVGRWLIAEAEKGSVPAEIKVFVDTAPVMEKPLGQAAGLGWQG
;
A
#
# COMPACT_ATOMS: atom_id res chain seq x y z
N MET A 1 -19.93 -23.90 -44.49
CA MET A 1 -20.22 -22.84 -43.51
C MET A 1 -19.58 -23.17 -42.18
N PRO A 2 -18.50 -22.50 -41.74
CA PRO A 2 -17.92 -22.74 -40.42
C PRO A 2 -18.51 -21.76 -39.40
N ARG A 3 -18.99 -22.29 -38.27
CA ARG A 3 -19.44 -21.51 -37.11
C ARG A 3 -18.22 -20.95 -36.37
N SER A 4 -18.10 -19.62 -36.37
CA SER A 4 -17.16 -18.83 -35.58
C SER A 4 -17.37 -19.06 -34.07
N SER A 5 -16.35 -19.62 -33.39
CA SER A 5 -16.26 -19.61 -31.92
C SER A 5 -15.58 -18.33 -31.47
N ARG A 6 -16.35 -17.36 -30.97
CA ARG A 6 -15.80 -16.17 -30.30
C ARG A 6 -15.29 -16.55 -28.92
N ALA A 7 -13.98 -16.50 -28.73
CA ALA A 7 -13.34 -16.48 -27.43
C ALA A 7 -13.81 -15.22 -26.64
N ARG A 8 -14.25 -15.41 -25.40
CA ARG A 8 -14.51 -14.31 -24.45
C ARG A 8 -13.17 -13.92 -23.80
N PRO A 9 -12.68 -12.68 -23.91
CA PRO A 9 -11.58 -12.23 -23.08
C PRO A 9 -12.13 -11.91 -21.67
N SER A 10 -11.68 -12.66 -20.67
CA SER A 10 -11.97 -12.39 -19.25
C SER A 10 -11.02 -11.32 -18.70
N GLY A 11 -11.10 -10.11 -19.26
CA GLY A 11 -10.47 -8.93 -18.68
C GLY A 11 -11.25 -8.45 -17.47
N ARG A 12 -10.90 -8.91 -16.26
CA ARG A 12 -11.35 -8.26 -15.02
C ARG A 12 -10.57 -6.95 -14.87
N SER A 13 -11.10 -5.89 -15.46
CA SER A 13 -10.77 -4.52 -15.10
C SER A 13 -11.07 -4.34 -13.61
N TRP A 14 -10.12 -3.75 -12.87
CA TRP A 14 -10.35 -3.29 -11.50
C TRP A 14 -10.82 -1.84 -11.58
N PRO A 15 -12.12 -1.51 -11.42
CA PRO A 15 -12.53 -0.12 -11.37
C PRO A 15 -12.38 0.36 -9.92
N ILE A 16 -11.18 0.75 -9.51
CA ILE A 16 -11.06 1.73 -8.44
C ILE A 16 -11.19 3.08 -9.12
N ARG A 17 -12.42 3.61 -9.16
CA ARG A 17 -12.67 4.99 -9.62
C ARG A 17 -11.99 5.93 -8.63
N PHE A 18 -10.85 6.47 -9.02
CA PHE A 18 -10.30 7.69 -8.42
C PHE A 18 -11.19 8.86 -8.85
N ARG A 19 -11.79 9.54 -7.86
CA ARG A 19 -12.45 10.82 -8.12
C ARG A 19 -11.34 11.86 -8.20
N ALA A 20 -10.93 12.20 -9.42
CA ALA A 20 -10.10 13.38 -9.67
C ALA A 20 -10.89 14.61 -9.22
N PHE A 21 -10.61 15.11 -8.02
CA PHE A 21 -11.11 16.42 -7.62
C PHE A 21 -10.27 17.45 -8.38
N ARG A 22 -10.78 17.92 -9.52
CA ARG A 22 -10.29 19.18 -10.10
C ARG A 22 -10.41 20.22 -8.99
N ARG A 23 -9.29 20.83 -8.61
CA ARG A 23 -9.26 22.01 -7.74
C ARG A 23 -10.35 22.99 -8.22
N PRO A 24 -11.29 23.44 -7.39
CA PRO A 24 -12.06 24.61 -7.77
C PRO A 24 -11.07 25.76 -7.88
N ARG A 25 -11.04 26.41 -9.05
CA ARG A 25 -10.45 27.74 -9.20
C ARG A 25 -11.20 28.62 -8.21
N ILE A 26 -10.54 29.03 -7.12
CA ILE A 26 -11.08 30.08 -6.25
C ILE A 26 -10.93 31.37 -7.05
N THR A 27 -11.97 31.72 -7.82
CA THR A 27 -12.18 33.09 -8.25
C THR A 27 -12.71 33.87 -7.04
N PRO A 28 -12.15 35.05 -6.70
CA PRO A 28 -12.74 35.89 -5.67
C PRO A 28 -14.01 36.51 -6.25
N THR A 29 -15.14 35.82 -6.08
CA THR A 29 -16.46 36.42 -6.26
C THR A 29 -16.80 37.13 -4.97
N TRP A 30 -16.86 38.46 -5.03
CA TRP A 30 -17.47 39.30 -4.01
C TRP A 30 -18.89 38.80 -3.74
N ILE A 31 -19.15 38.31 -2.53
CA ILE A 31 -20.50 38.03 -2.06
C ILE A 31 -21.06 39.37 -1.58
N SER A 32 -21.86 40.01 -2.42
CA SER A 32 -22.93 40.87 -1.95
C SER A 32 -24.06 39.99 -1.38
N ASP A 33 -24.27 40.15 -0.07
CA ASP A 33 -25.43 39.88 0.79
C ASP A 33 -26.25 38.58 0.68
N PRO A 34 -26.31 37.83 1.80
CA PRO A 34 -27.47 37.05 2.19
C PRO A 34 -27.88 37.34 3.64
N ALA A 35 -28.86 38.21 3.89
CA ALA A 35 -29.78 38.12 5.03
C ALA A 35 -30.88 39.18 4.93
N GLY A 36 -32.12 38.82 5.29
CA GLY A 36 -33.26 39.75 5.35
C GLY A 36 -33.03 40.93 6.33
N PRO A 37 -33.95 41.91 6.33
CA PRO A 37 -33.78 43.15 7.09
C PRO A 37 -33.73 42.85 8.61
N GLY A 38 -32.54 42.95 9.20
CA GLY A 38 -32.36 42.90 10.66
C GLY A 38 -31.34 41.90 11.20
N ALA A 39 -30.71 41.06 10.38
CA ALA A 39 -29.58 40.25 10.86
C ALA A 39 -28.32 41.11 10.95
N LEU A 40 -27.73 41.24 12.15
CA LEU A 40 -26.40 41.82 12.27
C LEU A 40 -25.40 40.93 11.48
N PRO A 41 -24.50 41.54 10.68
CA PRO A 41 -23.42 40.78 10.06
C PRO A 41 -22.61 40.05 11.14
N PRO A 42 -22.16 38.81 10.89
CA PRO A 42 -21.32 38.09 11.84
C PRO A 42 -20.08 38.93 12.21
N ASP A 43 -19.69 38.91 13.48
CA ASP A 43 -18.52 39.66 13.96
C ASP A 43 -17.30 39.29 13.09
N PRO A 44 -16.60 40.26 12.48
CA PRO A 44 -15.38 40.01 11.71
C PRO A 44 -14.35 39.16 12.45
N ARG A 45 -14.35 39.14 13.78
CA ARG A 45 -13.47 38.32 14.63
C ARG A 45 -13.84 36.84 14.66
N ASP A 46 -15.11 36.49 14.43
CA ASP A 46 -15.56 35.09 14.39
C ASP A 46 -15.12 34.35 13.12
N ILE A 47 -14.89 35.09 12.04
CA ILE A 47 -14.35 34.57 10.76
C ILE A 47 -12.93 34.02 10.94
N TRP A 48 -12.19 34.54 11.93
CA TRP A 48 -10.81 34.20 12.24
C TRP A 48 -10.63 33.34 13.50
N LYS A 49 -11.70 32.71 14.01
CA LYS A 49 -11.55 31.56 14.92
C LYS A 49 -10.91 30.41 14.15
N LYS A 50 -9.59 30.52 13.90
CA LYS A 50 -8.73 29.52 13.30
C LYS A 50 -9.01 28.22 14.05
N LYS A 51 -9.67 27.26 13.39
CA LYS A 51 -9.55 25.85 13.81
C LYS A 51 -8.05 25.63 13.98
N LYS A 52 -7.60 25.38 15.21
CA LYS A 52 -6.21 24.98 15.46
C LYS A 52 -5.94 23.78 14.56
N VAL A 53 -5.30 24.00 13.43
CA VAL A 53 -4.80 22.92 12.58
C VAL A 53 -3.80 22.21 13.48
N ARG A 54 -4.13 21.00 13.91
CA ARG A 54 -3.20 20.19 14.70
C ARG A 54 -2.09 19.79 13.75
N THR A 55 -0.94 20.43 13.83
CA THR A 55 0.25 20.00 13.08
C THR A 55 0.56 18.56 13.48
N VAL A 56 0.60 17.66 12.51
CA VAL A 56 1.00 16.27 12.76
C VAL A 56 2.52 16.22 12.73
N GLU A 57 3.13 16.09 13.91
CA GLU A 57 4.56 15.88 14.01
C GLU A 57 4.94 14.52 13.38
N PRO A 58 5.83 14.48 12.37
CA PRO A 58 6.15 13.25 11.65
C PRO A 58 6.61 12.09 12.55
N LEU A 59 7.37 12.42 13.61
CA LEU A 59 7.86 11.42 14.55
C LEU A 59 6.73 10.82 15.40
N ALA A 60 5.76 11.65 15.81
CA ALA A 60 4.58 11.19 16.54
C ALA A 60 3.66 10.32 15.66
N LEU A 61 3.51 10.68 14.37
CA LEU A 61 2.74 9.87 13.43
C LEU A 61 3.38 8.50 13.20
N LYS A 62 4.71 8.46 13.02
CA LYS A 62 5.46 7.21 12.87
C LYS A 62 5.29 6.29 14.08
N ALA A 63 5.39 6.81 15.30
CA ALA A 63 5.20 6.02 16.52
C ALA A 63 3.79 5.40 16.58
N ARG A 64 2.75 6.20 16.31
CA ARG A 64 1.36 5.74 16.30
C ARG A 64 1.06 4.77 15.17
N LEU A 65 1.72 4.91 14.02
CA LEU A 65 1.61 3.95 12.91
C LEU A 65 2.12 2.57 13.34
N VAL A 66 3.27 2.52 14.02
CA VAL A 66 3.83 1.27 14.55
C VAL A 66 2.85 0.66 15.55
N GLU A 67 2.37 1.44 16.53
CA GLU A 67 1.41 0.96 17.53
C GLU A 67 0.13 0.40 16.89
N THR A 68 -0.46 1.16 15.96
CA THR A 68 -1.70 0.76 15.26
C THR A 68 -1.51 -0.53 14.47
N ALA A 69 -0.38 -0.66 13.77
CA ALA A 69 -0.09 -1.84 12.98
C ALA A 69 0.15 -3.09 13.84
N LEU A 70 0.87 -2.96 14.96
CA LEU A 70 1.05 -4.04 15.92
C LEU A 70 -0.30 -4.47 16.51
N ALA A 71 -1.17 -3.50 16.85
CA ALA A 71 -2.52 -3.78 17.34
C ALA A 71 -3.43 -4.48 16.31
N GLU A 72 -3.26 -4.20 15.02
CA GLU A 72 -3.96 -4.93 13.94
C GLU A 72 -3.42 -6.35 13.71
N GLY A 73 -2.29 -6.70 14.33
CA GLY A 73 -1.72 -8.04 14.37
C GLY A 73 -0.42 -8.23 13.57
N PHE A 74 0.15 -7.17 12.99
CA PHE A 74 1.46 -7.28 12.34
C PHE A 74 2.56 -7.49 13.39
N SER A 75 3.59 -8.25 13.04
CA SER A 75 4.72 -8.54 13.92
C SER A 75 5.80 -7.47 13.87
N ALA A 76 5.93 -6.74 12.76
CA ALA A 76 6.88 -5.63 12.64
C ALA A 76 6.43 -4.60 11.59
N VAL A 77 6.89 -3.35 11.78
CA VAL A 77 6.72 -2.26 10.82
C VAL A 77 8.04 -1.52 10.65
N ARG A 78 8.37 -1.25 9.39
CA ARG A 78 9.55 -0.50 8.98
C ARG A 78 9.24 0.40 7.80
N LEU A 79 10.05 1.43 7.62
CA LEU A 79 9.85 2.43 6.58
C LEU A 79 11.16 2.61 5.81
N CYS A 80 11.07 2.77 4.50
CA CYS A 80 12.18 3.17 3.65
C CYS A 80 11.71 4.14 2.57
N ALA A 81 12.67 4.77 1.90
CA ALA A 81 12.39 5.56 0.71
C ALA A 81 12.06 4.64 -0.49
N PRO A 82 11.20 5.06 -1.43
CA PRO A 82 10.87 4.25 -2.61
C PRO A 82 12.06 3.87 -3.50
N ASP A 83 13.13 4.67 -3.48
CA ASP A 83 14.38 4.49 -4.23
C ASP A 83 15.45 3.70 -3.45
N ALA A 84 15.12 3.16 -2.27
CA ALA A 84 16.08 2.49 -1.38
C ALA A 84 16.63 1.14 -1.88
N ILE A 85 16.31 0.74 -3.12
CA ILE A 85 16.73 -0.52 -3.75
C ILE A 85 17.38 -0.30 -5.12
N PRO A 86 18.43 0.55 -5.25
CA PRO A 86 18.98 0.96 -6.55
C PRO A 86 19.50 -0.20 -7.42
N GLU A 87 19.91 -1.30 -6.80
CA GLU A 87 20.44 -2.47 -7.51
C GLU A 87 19.35 -3.42 -8.04
N ALA A 88 18.09 -3.23 -7.63
CA ALA A 88 16.98 -4.14 -7.93
C ALA A 88 16.76 -4.33 -9.43
N ALA A 89 16.74 -3.24 -10.19
CA ALA A 89 16.54 -3.27 -11.64
C ALA A 89 17.64 -4.06 -12.36
N GLY A 90 18.91 -3.81 -12.02
CA GLY A 90 20.05 -4.52 -12.62
C GLY A 90 20.07 -6.00 -12.28
N ARG A 91 19.80 -6.35 -11.01
CA ARG A 91 19.72 -7.75 -10.56
C ARG A 91 18.58 -8.50 -11.24
N LEU A 92 17.41 -7.86 -11.39
CA LEU A 92 16.27 -8.43 -12.11
C LEU A 92 16.60 -8.66 -13.59
N ALA A 93 17.25 -7.70 -14.25
CA ALA A 93 17.66 -7.83 -15.64
C ALA A 93 18.63 -9.01 -15.84
N ALA A 94 19.64 -9.15 -14.97
CA ALA A 94 20.55 -10.28 -15.01
C ALA A 94 19.85 -11.63 -14.74
N PHE A 95 18.84 -11.65 -13.88
CA PHE A 95 18.03 -12.84 -13.58
C PHE A 95 17.17 -13.28 -14.77
N VAL A 96 16.52 -12.33 -15.42
CA VAL A 96 15.68 -12.57 -16.60
C VAL A 96 16.53 -13.00 -17.78
N ALA A 97 17.62 -12.28 -18.08
CA ALA A 97 18.53 -12.60 -19.18
C ALA A 97 19.15 -14.01 -19.09
N ALA A 98 19.30 -14.52 -17.86
CA ALA A 98 19.78 -15.88 -17.61
C ALA A 98 18.68 -16.95 -17.67
N GLY A 99 17.44 -16.61 -18.07
CA GLY A 99 16.33 -17.55 -18.17
C GLY A 99 15.84 -18.11 -16.84
N ARG A 100 16.20 -17.50 -15.70
CA ARG A 100 15.92 -18.05 -14.36
C ARG A 100 14.48 -17.84 -13.88
N HIS A 101 13.64 -17.16 -14.65
CA HIS A 101 12.24 -16.87 -14.31
C HIS A 101 11.26 -18.00 -14.71
N GLY A 102 11.74 -19.08 -15.32
CA GLY A 102 10.91 -20.24 -15.68
C GLY A 102 9.75 -19.85 -16.59
N GLN A 103 8.52 -20.20 -16.20
CA GLN A 103 7.30 -19.86 -16.97
C GLN A 103 6.70 -18.50 -16.59
N MET A 104 7.37 -17.69 -15.76
CA MET A 104 6.85 -16.41 -15.28
C MET A 104 7.05 -15.29 -16.30
N ALA A 105 6.45 -15.41 -17.49
CA ALA A 105 6.58 -14.41 -18.57
C ALA A 105 6.18 -12.97 -18.13
N TRP A 106 5.22 -12.86 -17.19
CA TRP A 106 4.82 -11.59 -16.58
C TRP A 106 5.98 -10.86 -15.86
N MET A 107 7.07 -11.57 -15.53
CA MET A 107 8.24 -10.98 -14.89
C MET A 107 8.98 -10.09 -15.87
N GLU A 108 9.12 -10.54 -17.13
CA GLU A 108 9.74 -9.78 -18.22
C GLU A 108 8.88 -8.57 -18.59
N GLU A 109 7.58 -8.78 -18.77
CA GLU A 109 6.61 -7.74 -19.17
C GLU A 109 6.54 -6.55 -18.18
N ARG A 110 6.90 -6.78 -16.91
CA ARG A 110 6.72 -5.80 -15.82
C ARG A 110 8.03 -5.43 -15.12
N MET A 111 9.17 -5.66 -15.77
CA MET A 111 10.48 -5.36 -15.18
C MET A 111 10.64 -3.90 -14.75
N GLY A 112 10.11 -2.96 -15.53
CA GLY A 112 10.20 -1.53 -15.21
C GLY A 112 9.57 -1.19 -13.86
N TRP A 113 8.37 -1.70 -13.56
CA TRP A 113 7.71 -1.48 -12.27
C TRP A 113 8.37 -2.24 -11.13
N ARG A 114 8.87 -3.46 -11.39
CA ARG A 114 9.52 -4.29 -10.36
C ARG A 114 10.88 -3.74 -9.93
N GLY A 115 11.65 -3.23 -10.89
CA GLY A 115 12.98 -2.68 -10.65
C GLY A 115 12.95 -1.32 -9.98
N ASP A 116 11.85 -0.58 -10.11
CA ASP A 116 11.72 0.78 -9.58
C ASP A 116 10.29 1.06 -9.05
N PRO A 117 10.10 1.10 -7.72
CA PRO A 117 8.83 1.47 -7.11
C PRO A 117 8.33 2.87 -7.50
N THR A 118 9.23 3.80 -7.85
CA THR A 118 8.85 5.15 -8.30
C THR A 118 8.21 5.12 -9.68
N ALA A 119 8.56 4.16 -10.55
CA ALA A 119 7.90 3.94 -11.83
C ALA A 119 6.45 3.43 -11.67
N LEU A 120 6.15 2.73 -10.57
CA LEU A 120 4.79 2.29 -10.25
C LEU A 120 3.93 3.41 -9.67
N TRP A 121 4.56 4.30 -8.90
CA TRP A 121 3.89 5.47 -8.34
C TRP A 121 4.85 6.64 -8.08
N PRO A 122 4.96 7.58 -9.03
CA PRO A 122 5.94 8.68 -8.94
C PRO A 122 5.75 9.60 -7.73
N GLU A 123 4.52 9.73 -7.24
CA GLU A 123 4.20 10.58 -6.08
C GLU A 123 4.49 9.90 -4.74
N ALA A 124 4.87 8.62 -4.72
CA ALA A 124 5.20 7.92 -3.49
C ALA A 124 6.43 8.55 -2.81
N ARG A 125 6.32 8.83 -1.51
CA ARG A 125 7.41 9.41 -0.70
C ARG A 125 8.01 8.43 0.30
N THR A 126 7.27 7.39 0.64
CA THR A 126 7.64 6.45 1.68
C THR A 126 7.00 5.11 1.41
N VAL A 127 7.78 4.05 1.54
CA VAL A 127 7.29 2.68 1.55
C VAL A 127 7.18 2.24 2.99
N ILE A 128 5.99 1.79 3.39
CA ILE A 128 5.74 1.24 4.73
C ILE A 128 5.68 -0.27 4.59
N MET A 129 6.71 -0.95 5.09
CA MET A 129 6.82 -2.40 5.09
C MET A 129 6.24 -2.96 6.38
N LEU A 130 5.28 -3.87 6.26
CA LEU A 130 4.67 -4.57 7.38
C LEU A 130 4.96 -6.07 7.26
N ALA A 131 5.35 -6.69 8.37
CA ALA A 131 5.65 -8.12 8.43
C ALA A 131 4.60 -8.85 9.27
N GLU A 132 4.23 -10.04 8.82
CA GLU A 132 3.36 -10.98 9.53
C GLU A 132 4.16 -12.27 9.76
N SER A 133 4.26 -12.70 11.02
CA SER A 133 4.78 -14.03 11.31
C SER A 133 3.74 -15.09 10.93
N TYR A 134 4.14 -16.04 10.10
CA TYR A 134 3.38 -17.26 9.84
C TYR A 134 3.96 -18.46 10.59
N ALA A 135 4.82 -18.23 11.60
CA ALA A 135 5.41 -19.31 12.39
C ALA A 135 4.28 -20.14 13.03
N PRO A 136 4.25 -21.47 12.80
CA PRO A 136 3.20 -22.30 13.36
C PRO A 136 3.45 -22.51 14.85
N ALA A 137 2.37 -22.77 15.61
CA ALA A 137 2.48 -23.08 17.03
C ALA A 137 3.13 -24.44 17.32
N GLN A 138 3.16 -25.33 16.32
CA GLN A 138 3.69 -26.68 16.40
C GLN A 138 4.91 -26.80 15.49
N ASP A 139 5.74 -27.82 15.75
CA ASP A 139 6.89 -28.11 14.88
C ASP A 139 6.43 -28.40 13.45
N PRO A 140 6.78 -27.56 12.46
CA PRO A 140 6.38 -27.79 11.06
C PRO A 140 7.04 -29.02 10.45
N LEU A 141 8.12 -29.53 11.04
CA LEU A 141 8.86 -30.70 10.55
C LEU A 141 8.31 -32.02 11.07
N ALA A 142 7.39 -32.00 12.05
CA ALA A 142 6.80 -33.21 12.61
C ALA A 142 6.09 -34.10 11.58
N VAL A 143 5.62 -33.52 10.46
CA VAL A 143 5.02 -34.27 9.34
C VAL A 143 6.02 -35.15 8.60
N LEU A 144 7.32 -34.84 8.64
CA LEU A 144 8.36 -35.61 7.94
C LEU A 144 8.53 -37.03 8.50
N GLY A 145 8.07 -37.29 9.73
CA GLY A 145 8.04 -38.62 10.33
C GLY A 145 6.81 -39.47 9.93
N GLN A 146 5.88 -38.93 9.14
CA GLN A 146 4.62 -39.58 8.78
C GLN A 146 4.66 -40.04 7.32
N PRO A 147 4.96 -41.33 7.03
CA PRO A 147 5.21 -41.81 5.67
C PRO A 147 3.95 -41.81 4.77
N ASP A 148 2.76 -41.72 5.36
CA ASP A 148 1.47 -41.65 4.69
C ASP A 148 1.04 -40.22 4.36
N ARG A 149 1.86 -39.20 4.66
CA ARG A 149 1.50 -37.77 4.49
C ARG A 149 2.54 -36.99 3.71
N GLY A 150 2.07 -36.01 2.94
CA GLY A 150 2.90 -35.00 2.31
C GLY A 150 3.09 -33.76 3.19
N ALA A 151 4.30 -33.18 3.15
CA ALA A 151 4.55 -31.89 3.79
C ALA A 151 4.04 -30.74 2.90
N VAL A 152 3.25 -29.84 3.49
CA VAL A 152 2.79 -28.60 2.83
C VAL A 152 3.47 -27.42 3.52
N SER A 153 4.01 -26.49 2.73
CA SER A 153 4.68 -25.30 3.29
C SER A 153 3.73 -24.52 4.21
N VAL A 154 4.25 -24.04 5.34
CA VAL A 154 3.44 -23.44 6.41
C VAL A 154 2.61 -22.26 5.92
N TYR A 155 3.16 -21.41 5.05
CA TYR A 155 2.43 -20.23 4.53
C TYR A 155 1.20 -20.60 3.68
N ALA A 156 1.14 -21.84 3.17
CA ALA A 156 0.04 -22.36 2.38
C ALA A 156 -0.96 -23.18 3.22
N GLN A 157 -0.73 -23.30 4.54
CA GLN A 157 -1.63 -24.00 5.45
C GLN A 157 -2.74 -23.06 5.92
N GLY A 158 -3.97 -23.57 5.96
CA GLY A 158 -5.11 -22.82 6.48
C GLY A 158 -5.70 -21.81 5.49
N ARG A 159 -5.98 -20.59 5.97
CA ARG A 159 -6.63 -19.54 5.16
C ARG A 159 -5.61 -18.84 4.28
N ASP A 160 -6.03 -18.45 3.08
CA ASP A 160 -5.22 -17.63 2.19
C ASP A 160 -4.75 -16.34 2.90
N TYR A 161 -3.43 -16.20 3.04
CA TYR A 161 -2.81 -15.09 3.73
C TYR A 161 -3.14 -13.75 3.06
N HIS A 162 -3.37 -13.73 1.74
CA HIS A 162 -3.72 -12.51 1.01
C HIS A 162 -4.97 -11.85 1.60
N ASP A 163 -5.99 -12.63 1.93
CA ASP A 163 -7.24 -12.12 2.48
C ASP A 163 -7.03 -11.49 3.86
N LEU A 164 -6.26 -12.15 4.72
CA LEU A 164 -5.96 -11.69 6.07
C LEU A 164 -5.11 -10.42 6.04
N VAL A 165 -3.96 -10.49 5.36
CA VAL A 165 -2.97 -9.41 5.29
C VAL A 165 -3.58 -8.19 4.60
N LYS A 166 -4.27 -8.35 3.47
CA LYS A 166 -4.90 -7.23 2.75
C LYS A 166 -5.99 -6.53 3.57
N LYS A 167 -6.74 -7.27 4.39
CA LYS A 167 -7.73 -6.66 5.30
C LYS A 167 -7.06 -5.80 6.36
N ARG A 168 -6.00 -6.30 7.01
CA ARG A 168 -5.21 -5.56 8.01
C ARG A 168 -4.53 -4.33 7.40
N LEU A 169 -3.87 -4.48 6.25
CA LEU A 169 -3.25 -3.37 5.51
C LEU A 169 -4.26 -2.26 5.19
N LYS A 170 -5.48 -2.62 4.76
CA LYS A 170 -6.55 -1.64 4.52
C LYS A 170 -7.01 -0.92 5.78
N ARG A 171 -7.02 -1.58 6.95
CA ARG A 171 -7.38 -0.94 8.22
C ARG A 171 -6.31 0.06 8.66
N VAL A 172 -5.05 -0.36 8.68
CA VAL A 172 -3.90 0.53 8.96
C VAL A 172 -3.86 1.70 7.97
N GLY A 173 -4.08 1.42 6.69
CA GLY A 173 -4.11 2.44 5.65
C GLY A 173 -5.24 3.48 5.83
N ARG A 174 -6.47 3.04 6.11
CA ARG A 174 -7.59 3.95 6.40
C ARG A 174 -7.32 4.80 7.64
N TRP A 175 -6.78 4.18 8.69
CA TRP A 175 -6.36 4.90 9.89
C TRP A 175 -5.33 5.99 9.56
N LEU A 176 -4.30 5.65 8.77
CA LEU A 176 -3.24 6.60 8.40
C LEU A 176 -3.77 7.80 7.61
N ILE A 177 -4.68 7.57 6.65
CA ILE A 177 -5.36 8.65 5.92
C ILE A 177 -6.13 9.54 6.90
N ALA A 178 -6.92 8.96 7.80
CA ALA A 178 -7.69 9.72 8.77
C ALA A 178 -6.81 10.57 9.72
N GLU A 179 -5.62 10.06 10.08
CA GLU A 179 -4.66 10.84 10.87
C GLU A 179 -4.03 11.98 10.08
N ALA A 180 -3.71 11.76 8.81
CA ALA A 180 -3.20 12.81 7.93
C ALA A 180 -4.25 13.92 7.70
N GLU A 181 -5.53 13.54 7.53
CA GLU A 181 -6.65 14.48 7.39
C GLU A 181 -6.83 15.36 8.63
N LYS A 182 -6.70 14.80 9.84
CA LYS A 182 -6.68 15.58 11.10
C LYS A 182 -5.56 16.63 11.11
N GLY A 183 -4.45 16.30 10.46
CA GLY A 183 -3.30 17.17 10.24
C GLY A 183 -3.43 18.16 9.10
N SER A 184 -4.53 18.12 8.33
CA SER A 184 -4.68 18.83 7.06
C SER A 184 -3.56 18.52 6.06
N VAL A 185 -3.00 17.30 6.12
CA VAL A 185 -2.00 16.79 5.19
C VAL A 185 -2.71 15.94 4.14
N PRO A 186 -2.69 16.31 2.84
CA PRO A 186 -3.16 15.43 1.79
C PRO A 186 -2.35 14.13 1.80
N ALA A 187 -3.04 13.00 1.92
CA ALA A 187 -2.42 11.69 1.94
C ALA A 187 -3.15 10.73 1.01
N GLU A 188 -2.36 9.97 0.26
CA GLU A 188 -2.83 8.88 -0.58
C GLU A 188 -2.03 7.63 -0.23
N ILE A 189 -2.62 6.46 -0.41
CA ILE A 189 -1.93 5.18 -0.21
C ILE A 189 -2.26 4.20 -1.34
N LYS A 190 -1.29 3.31 -1.63
CA LYS A 190 -1.49 2.09 -2.42
C LYS A 190 -1.07 0.91 -1.56
N VAL A 191 -1.88 -0.14 -1.57
CA VAL A 191 -1.68 -1.34 -0.73
C VAL A 191 -1.37 -2.51 -1.64
N PHE A 192 -0.27 -3.21 -1.32
CA PHE A 192 0.21 -4.38 -2.04
C PHE A 192 0.43 -5.55 -1.09
N VAL A 193 0.26 -6.75 -1.63
CA VAL A 193 0.63 -8.03 -1.03
C VAL A 193 0.84 -9.01 -2.20
N ASP A 194 2.08 -9.48 -2.38
CA ASP A 194 2.59 -10.54 -3.29
C ASP A 194 2.30 -10.38 -4.79
N THR A 195 1.05 -10.13 -5.14
CA THR A 195 0.50 -10.04 -6.49
C THR A 195 0.92 -8.80 -7.29
N ALA A 196 1.50 -7.79 -6.64
CA ALA A 196 1.88 -6.54 -7.29
C ALA A 196 3.30 -6.63 -7.86
N PRO A 197 3.62 -5.85 -8.92
CA PRO A 197 4.97 -5.80 -9.47
C PRO A 197 5.90 -4.94 -8.60
N VAL A 198 5.97 -5.22 -7.30
CA VAL A 198 6.84 -4.53 -6.33
C VAL A 198 7.81 -5.55 -5.74
N MET A 199 9.08 -5.17 -5.60
CA MET A 199 10.11 -6.01 -4.99
C MET A 199 10.07 -5.95 -3.46
N GLU A 200 9.09 -6.66 -2.86
CA GLU A 200 8.86 -6.66 -1.41
C GLU A 200 10.08 -7.14 -0.60
N LYS A 201 10.80 -8.17 -1.06
CA LYS A 201 11.99 -8.70 -0.37
C LYS A 201 13.14 -7.67 -0.28
N PRO A 202 13.62 -7.07 -1.39
CA PRO A 202 14.58 -5.97 -1.35
C PRO A 202 14.14 -4.78 -0.51
N LEU A 203 12.87 -4.36 -0.62
CA LEU A 203 12.34 -3.24 0.17
C LEU A 203 12.30 -3.58 1.67
N GLY A 204 11.97 -4.82 2.02
CA GLY A 204 11.98 -5.30 3.40
C GLY A 204 13.39 -5.26 4.00
N GLN A 205 14.40 -5.67 3.24
CA GLN A 205 15.80 -5.52 3.66
C GLN A 205 16.18 -4.05 3.81
N ALA A 206 15.90 -3.20 2.81
CA ALA A 206 16.23 -1.78 2.85
C ALA A 206 15.53 -1.04 4.01
N ALA A 207 14.33 -1.46 4.39
CA ALA A 207 13.60 -0.93 5.54
C ALA A 207 14.13 -1.46 6.89
N GLY A 208 14.97 -2.51 6.90
CA GLY A 208 15.47 -3.12 8.12
C GLY A 208 14.48 -4.07 8.80
N LEU A 209 13.66 -4.78 8.02
CA LEU A 209 12.87 -5.93 8.52
C LEU A 209 13.74 -7.19 8.68
N GLY A 210 14.84 -7.28 7.93
CA GLY A 210 15.72 -8.45 7.91
C GLY A 210 16.75 -8.34 6.80
N TRP A 211 17.24 -9.48 6.33
CA TRP A 211 18.22 -9.60 5.24
C TRP A 211 17.72 -10.62 4.21
N GLN A 212 18.21 -10.54 2.98
CA GLN A 212 17.95 -11.56 1.95
C GLN A 212 19.07 -12.60 1.96
N GLY A 213 18.73 -13.83 2.34
CA GLY A 213 19.61 -14.99 2.32
C GLY A 213 19.29 -16.02 1.27
#